data_AF-A0A520WZ22-F1
#
_entry.id   AF-A0A520WZ22-F1
#
_cell.length_a   1.000
_cell.length_b   1.000
_cell.length_c   1.000
_cell.angle_alpha   90.00
_cell.angle_beta   90.00
_cell.angle_gamma   90.00
#
_symmetry.space_group_name_H-M   'P 1'
#
loop_
_entity.id
_entity.type
_entity.pdbx_description
1 polymer ?
#
loop_
_entity_poly.entity_id
_entity_poly.type
_entity_poly.pdbx_seq_one_letter_code
_entity_poly.pdbx_strand_id
1 'polypeptide(L)'
;MITRTKSIISLTTLSLFGLALACDASVASDRERRAAADDIRACVSEINRNIDYSSASRVEHWVVDLHQMSLAELKVRIDTTVYERGDGEILKELRSTCVTGALGDLIRFRMKEAAPPDA
;
A
#
# COMPACT_ATOMS: atom_id res chain seq x y z
N MET A 1 -50.23 -27.37 -62.42
CA MET A 1 -49.40 -26.16 -62.56
C MET A 1 -50.05 -25.00 -61.80
N ILE A 2 -50.01 -25.08 -60.46
CA ILE A 2 -50.52 -24.16 -59.43
C ILE A 2 -49.72 -24.56 -58.15
N THR A 3 -49.24 -23.74 -57.22
CA THR A 3 -49.36 -22.28 -56.95
C THR A 3 -47.95 -21.63 -56.78
N ARG A 4 -47.86 -20.38 -56.32
CA ARG A 4 -46.68 -19.80 -55.65
C ARG A 4 -46.72 -20.06 -54.14
N THR A 5 -45.56 -20.20 -53.50
CA THR A 5 -45.39 -19.93 -52.06
C THR A 5 -44.10 -19.16 -51.82
N LYS A 6 -44.22 -17.92 -51.32
CA LYS A 6 -43.09 -17.11 -50.86
C LYS A 6 -42.69 -17.57 -49.46
N SER A 7 -41.47 -18.05 -49.27
CA SER A 7 -40.83 -18.08 -47.95
C SER A 7 -39.82 -16.95 -47.85
N ILE A 8 -40.25 -15.84 -47.26
CA ILE A 8 -39.34 -14.80 -46.76
C ILE A 8 -39.25 -15.04 -45.26
N ILE A 9 -38.12 -15.55 -44.79
CA ILE A 9 -37.82 -15.62 -43.35
C ILE A 9 -36.57 -14.79 -43.12
N SER A 10 -36.79 -13.49 -42.85
CA SER A 10 -35.79 -12.68 -42.19
C SER A 10 -35.67 -13.14 -40.74
N LEU A 11 -34.51 -13.69 -40.35
CA LEU A 11 -34.05 -13.53 -38.98
C LEU A 11 -33.07 -12.37 -38.96
N THR A 12 -33.55 -11.24 -38.46
CA THR A 12 -32.73 -10.09 -38.11
C THR A 12 -31.68 -10.52 -37.09
N THR A 13 -30.40 -10.35 -37.44
CA THR A 13 -29.28 -10.51 -36.52
C THR A 13 -29.41 -9.52 -35.36
N LEU A 14 -29.68 -10.03 -34.16
CA LEU A 14 -29.70 -9.22 -32.95
C LEU A 14 -28.25 -8.82 -32.58
N SER A 15 -27.81 -7.68 -33.12
CA SER A 15 -26.59 -7.01 -32.69
C SER A 15 -26.98 -5.73 -31.95
N LEU A 16 -27.21 -5.84 -30.64
CA LEU A 16 -27.59 -4.72 -29.79
C LEU A 16 -26.88 -4.81 -28.42
N PHE A 17 -26.00 -3.82 -28.18
CA PHE A 17 -25.47 -3.36 -26.88
C PHE A 17 -24.69 -4.39 -26.03
N GLY A 18 -23.58 -4.01 -25.38
CA GLY A 18 -22.88 -2.72 -25.33
C GLY A 18 -21.70 -2.84 -24.36
N LEU A 19 -20.59 -2.15 -24.61
CA LEU A 19 -19.40 -2.20 -23.75
C LEU A 19 -19.66 -1.54 -22.38
N ALA A 20 -18.76 -1.87 -21.43
CA ALA A 20 -18.42 -1.15 -20.19
C ALA A 20 -18.94 -1.69 -18.86
N LEU A 21 -18.60 -2.95 -18.53
CA LEU A 21 -18.44 -3.42 -17.14
C LEU A 21 -16.94 -3.51 -16.79
N ALA A 22 -16.26 -2.36 -16.75
CA ALA A 22 -14.81 -2.29 -16.50
C ALA A 22 -14.38 -0.92 -15.93
N CYS A 23 -14.95 -0.47 -14.80
CA CYS A 23 -14.53 0.83 -14.24
C CYS A 23 -14.62 1.03 -12.70
N ASP A 24 -14.70 -0.02 -11.87
CA ASP A 24 -14.75 0.13 -10.40
C ASP A 24 -13.54 -0.47 -9.65
N ALA A 25 -12.79 -1.40 -10.25
CA ALA A 25 -11.62 -2.01 -9.59
C ALA A 25 -10.47 -1.03 -9.34
N SER A 26 -10.29 -0.03 -10.21
CA SER A 26 -9.23 0.99 -10.08
C SER A 26 -9.48 1.92 -8.88
N VAL A 27 -10.70 2.42 -8.72
CA VAL A 27 -11.05 3.41 -7.69
C VAL A 27 -10.93 2.85 -6.27
N ALA A 28 -11.30 1.58 -6.08
CA ALA A 28 -11.08 0.86 -4.82
C ALA A 28 -9.58 0.75 -4.51
N SER A 29 -8.78 0.28 -5.49
CA SER A 29 -7.33 0.12 -5.33
C SER A 29 -6.60 1.45 -5.06
N ASP A 30 -7.05 2.56 -5.67
CA ASP A 30 -6.47 3.88 -5.42
C ASP A 30 -6.82 4.43 -4.03
N ARG A 31 -8.01 4.10 -3.49
CA ARG A 31 -8.38 4.47 -2.11
C ARG A 31 -7.55 3.70 -1.10
N GLU A 32 -7.41 2.38 -1.27
CA GLU A 32 -6.62 1.52 -0.40
C GLU A 32 -5.13 1.91 -0.41
N ARG A 33 -4.57 2.20 -1.59
CA ARG A 33 -3.18 2.67 -1.72
C ARG A 33 -2.95 4.04 -1.07
N ARG A 34 -3.93 4.94 -1.10
CA ARG A 34 -3.86 6.25 -0.41
C ARG A 34 -3.94 6.10 1.10
N ALA A 35 -4.87 5.28 1.61
CA ALA A 35 -4.97 4.99 3.04
C ALA A 35 -3.63 4.44 3.57
N ALA A 36 -3.10 3.40 2.93
CA ALA A 36 -1.80 2.82 3.29
C ALA A 36 -0.65 3.85 3.22
N ALA A 37 -0.67 4.81 2.30
CA ALA A 37 0.34 5.87 2.23
C ALA A 37 0.26 6.88 3.39
N ASP A 38 -0.94 7.16 3.91
CA ASP A 38 -1.15 7.99 5.09
C ASP A 38 -0.79 7.22 6.37
N ASP A 39 -1.13 5.93 6.46
CA ASP A 39 -0.71 5.02 7.54
C ASP A 39 0.83 4.91 7.66
N ILE A 40 1.51 4.70 6.52
CA ILE A 40 2.98 4.69 6.46
C ILE A 40 3.54 6.04 6.91
N ARG A 41 2.94 7.16 6.50
CA ARG A 41 3.39 8.51 6.90
C ARG A 41 3.21 8.75 8.40
N ALA A 42 2.11 8.30 8.99
CA ALA A 42 1.90 8.35 10.44
C ALA A 42 2.96 7.53 11.18
N CYS A 43 3.25 6.31 10.70
CA CYS A 43 4.29 5.44 11.25
C CYS A 43 5.69 6.08 11.17
N VAL A 44 6.09 6.61 9.99
CA VAL A 44 7.38 7.32 9.83
C VAL A 44 7.44 8.59 10.68
N SER A 45 6.33 9.34 10.81
CA SER A 45 6.30 10.52 11.68
C SER A 45 6.54 10.17 13.15
N GLU A 46 6.10 9.00 13.63
CA GLU A 46 6.37 8.59 15.00
C GLU A 46 7.81 8.09 15.18
N ILE A 47 8.34 7.34 14.19
CA ILE A 47 9.77 6.97 14.14
C ILE A 47 10.64 8.23 14.29
N ASN A 48 10.36 9.28 13.51
CA ASN A 48 11.11 10.53 13.51
C ASN A 48 10.98 11.35 14.81
N ARG A 49 9.98 11.07 15.66
CA ARG A 49 9.85 11.70 16.99
C ARG A 49 10.62 10.98 18.09
N ASN A 50 10.96 9.71 17.87
CA ASN A 50 11.56 8.82 18.86
C ASN A 50 13.08 8.58 18.62
N ILE A 51 13.67 9.21 17.60
CA ILE A 51 15.09 9.07 17.24
C ILE A 51 15.72 10.45 17.02
N ASP A 52 16.91 10.66 17.57
CA ASP A 52 17.76 11.79 17.18
C ASP A 52 18.54 11.47 15.89
N TYR A 53 18.37 12.33 14.88
CA TYR A 53 19.07 12.27 13.59
C TYR A 53 20.12 13.39 13.43
N SER A 54 20.48 14.12 14.49
CA SER A 54 21.42 15.25 14.44
C SER A 54 22.79 14.92 13.83
N SER A 55 23.29 13.70 14.04
CA SER A 55 24.53 13.17 13.47
C SER A 55 24.36 12.50 12.10
N ALA A 56 23.13 12.25 11.66
CA ALA A 56 22.86 11.54 10.41
C ALA A 56 23.21 12.38 9.17
N SER A 57 23.56 11.70 8.08
CA SER A 57 23.69 12.27 6.74
C SER A 57 22.57 11.84 5.80
N ARG A 58 22.12 10.60 5.97
CA ARG A 58 21.04 9.95 5.23
C ARG A 58 20.29 9.04 6.20
N VAL A 59 18.97 9.00 6.05
CA VAL A 59 18.09 8.06 6.73
C VAL A 59 17.26 7.39 5.64
N GLU A 60 17.19 6.06 5.68
CA GLU A 60 16.36 5.28 4.77
C GLU A 60 15.30 4.52 5.57
N HIS A 61 14.05 4.56 5.09
CA HIS A 61 12.93 3.86 5.69
C HIS A 61 12.36 2.87 4.67
N TRP A 62 12.45 1.58 4.98
CA TRP A 62 12.00 0.49 4.14
C TRP A 62 10.75 -0.16 4.73
N VAL A 63 9.62 -0.06 4.03
CA VAL A 63 8.39 -0.76 4.43
C VAL A 63 8.56 -2.24 4.07
N VAL A 64 8.71 -3.08 5.09
CA VAL A 64 9.04 -4.52 4.93
C VAL A 64 7.85 -5.45 5.14
N ASP A 65 6.75 -4.96 5.71
CA ASP A 65 5.51 -5.73 5.93
C ASP A 65 4.32 -4.77 6.05
N LEU A 66 3.23 -5.10 5.34
CA LEU A 66 1.92 -4.43 5.42
C LEU A 66 0.88 -5.52 5.63
N HIS A 67 0.19 -5.47 6.77
CA HIS A 67 -0.73 -6.52 7.17
C HIS A 67 -2.02 -5.94 7.75
N GLN A 68 -3.12 -6.06 7.00
CA GLN A 68 -4.45 -5.66 7.46
C GLN A 68 -4.88 -6.57 8.61
N MET A 69 -5.00 -6.01 9.82
CA MET A 69 -5.41 -6.75 11.02
C MET A 69 -6.92 -6.82 11.17
N SER A 70 -7.63 -5.77 10.75
CA SER A 70 -9.10 -5.71 10.68
C SER A 70 -9.54 -4.70 9.62
N LEU A 71 -10.85 -4.53 9.39
CA LEU A 71 -11.38 -3.48 8.50
C LEU A 71 -10.97 -2.05 8.91
N ALA A 72 -10.51 -1.86 10.15
CA ALA A 72 -10.13 -0.58 10.71
C ALA A 72 -8.71 -0.53 11.27
N GLU A 73 -7.92 -1.62 11.20
CA GLU A 73 -6.54 -1.66 11.70
C GLU A 73 -5.57 -2.17 10.63
N LEU A 74 -4.56 -1.35 10.29
CA LEU A 74 -3.43 -1.75 9.45
C LEU A 74 -2.16 -1.84 10.30
N LYS A 75 -1.45 -2.97 10.20
CA LYS A 75 -0.11 -3.11 10.77
C LYS A 75 0.94 -2.79 9.71
N VAL A 76 1.85 -1.88 10.04
CA VAL A 76 2.97 -1.47 9.19
C VAL A 76 4.27 -1.83 9.90
N ARG A 77 5.20 -2.48 9.20
CA ARG A 77 6.57 -2.69 9.68
C ARG A 77 7.54 -1.92 8.81
N ILE A 78 8.40 -1.15 9.46
CA ILE A 78 9.41 -0.33 8.79
C ILE A 78 10.75 -0.68 9.41
N ASP A 79 11.68 -1.13 8.58
CA ASP A 79 13.09 -1.20 8.94
C ASP A 79 13.73 0.14 8.53
N THR A 80 14.53 0.74 9.41
CA THR A 80 15.10 2.08 9.25
C THR A 80 16.61 2.02 9.45
N THR A 81 17.37 2.48 8.47
CA THR A 81 18.84 2.52 8.50
C THR A 81 19.30 3.97 8.54
N VAL A 82 20.15 4.31 9.50
CA VAL A 82 20.69 5.65 9.73
C VAL A 82 22.17 5.64 9.39
N TYR A 83 22.61 6.55 8.51
CA TYR A 83 23.99 6.60 8.02
C TYR A 83 24.75 7.81 8.57
N GLU A 84 26.05 7.63 8.84
CA GLU A 84 26.92 8.70 9.33
C GLU A 84 27.28 9.73 8.25
N ARG A 85 27.67 10.93 8.67
CA ARG A 85 28.25 11.98 7.82
C ARG A 85 29.68 11.66 7.40
N GLY A 86 29.81 10.90 6.31
CA GLY A 86 31.07 10.64 5.64
C GLY A 86 30.96 9.48 4.67
N ASP A 87 31.70 8.43 5.00
CA ASP A 87 31.94 7.16 4.31
C ASP A 87 30.66 6.37 3.97
N GLY A 88 29.55 6.70 4.64
CA GLY A 88 28.29 5.98 4.54
C GLY A 88 28.19 4.78 5.47
N GLU A 89 28.96 4.75 6.56
CA GLU A 89 28.80 3.75 7.63
C GLU A 89 27.40 3.83 8.26
N ILE A 90 26.92 2.68 8.74
CA ILE A 90 25.62 2.56 9.39
C ILE A 90 25.81 2.90 10.88
N LEU A 91 25.20 4.00 11.32
CA LEU A 91 25.14 4.37 12.74
C LEU A 91 24.20 3.47 13.51
N LYS A 92 23.02 3.19 12.95
CA LYS A 92 21.93 2.45 13.59
C LYS A 92 21.05 1.75 12.57
N GLU A 93 20.61 0.55 12.93
CA GLU A 93 19.52 -0.16 12.27
C GLU A 93 18.38 -0.36 13.26
N LEU A 94 17.16 0.00 12.87
CA LEU A 94 16.00 0.01 13.76
C LEU A 94 14.86 -0.74 13.08
N ARG A 95 14.16 -1.59 13.84
CA ARG A 95 12.94 -2.26 13.38
C ARG A 95 11.75 -1.71 14.14
N SER A 96 10.86 -1.05 13.41
CA SER A 96 9.65 -0.42 13.91
C SER A 96 8.41 -1.20 13.48
N THR A 97 7.38 -1.20 14.34
CA THR A 97 6.08 -1.79 14.08
C THR A 97 5.00 -0.85 14.59
N CYS A 98 4.18 -0.38 13.67
CA CYS A 98 3.03 0.46 13.93
C CYS A 98 1.75 -0.36 13.73
N VAL A 99 0.71 -0.02 14.48
CA VAL A 99 -0.68 -0.34 14.12
C VAL A 99 -1.44 0.98 14.03
N THR A 100 -2.01 1.26 12.88
CA THR A 100 -2.81 2.46 12.61
C THR A 100 -4.28 2.12 12.51
N GLY A 101 -5.13 3.11 12.80
CA GLY A 101 -6.58 3.03 12.70
C GLY A 101 -7.12 3.48 11.35
N ALA A 102 -8.44 3.39 11.16
CA ALA A 102 -9.14 3.68 9.90
C ALA A 102 -8.99 5.13 9.41
N LEU A 103 -8.43 6.04 10.22
CA LEU A 103 -8.19 7.44 9.89
C LEU A 103 -6.68 7.79 9.82
N GLY A 104 -5.79 6.78 9.78
CA GLY A 104 -4.35 6.98 9.86
C GLY A 104 -3.85 7.36 11.26
N ASP A 105 -4.70 7.25 12.28
CA ASP A 105 -4.36 7.48 13.68
C ASP A 105 -3.47 6.36 14.22
N LEU A 106 -2.48 6.69 15.05
CA LEU A 106 -1.52 5.70 15.55
C LEU A 106 -2.03 5.03 16.84
N ILE A 107 -2.51 3.80 16.73
CA ILE A 107 -3.07 3.04 17.86
C ILE A 107 -1.95 2.41 18.70
N ARG A 108 -0.92 1.85 18.06
CA ARG A 108 0.22 1.21 18.74
C ARG A 108 1.53 1.49 18.01
N PHE A 109 2.58 1.80 18.77
CA PHE A 109 3.95 1.91 18.29
C PHE A 109 4.86 0.99 19.09
N ARG A 110 5.80 0.33 18.40
CA ARG A 110 6.95 -0.36 19.00
C ARG A 110 8.16 -0.17 18.11
N MET A 111 9.28 0.18 18.71
CA MET A 111 10.58 0.29 18.03
C MET A 111 11.61 -0.48 18.84
N LYS A 112 12.56 -1.10 18.14
CA LYS A 112 13.75 -1.69 18.73
C LYS A 112 14.94 -1.47 17.81
N GLU A 113 16.12 -1.39 18.39
CA GLU A 113 17.36 -1.55 17.63
C GLU A 113 17.40 -2.98 17.06
N ALA A 114 17.84 -3.12 15.82
CA ALA A 114 18.19 -4.41 15.27
C ALA A 114 19.48 -4.88 15.97
N ALA A 115 19.64 -6.20 16.15
CA ALA A 115 20.94 -6.71 16.54
C ALA A 115 21.94 -6.38 15.42
N PRO A 116 23.19 -5.99 15.74
CA PRO A 116 24.22 -5.89 14.72
C PRO A 116 24.35 -7.24 13.99
N PRO A 117 24.70 -7.24 12.69
CA PRO A 117 24.68 -8.46 11.87
C PRO A 117 25.59 -9.59 12.37
N ASP A 118 26.58 -9.29 13.23
CA ASP A 118 27.55 -10.25 13.76
C ASP A 118 27.73 -10.08 15.30
N ALA A 119 26.95 -10.83 16.10
CA ALA A 119 27.09 -10.95 17.56
C ALA A 119 26.90 -12.41 18.03
#